data_AF-A0A9E3QGP1-F1
#
_entry.id   AF-A0A9E3QGP1-F1
#
_cell.length_a   1.000
_cell.length_b   1.000
_cell.length_c   1.000
_cell.angle_alpha   90.00
_cell.angle_beta   90.00
_cell.angle_gamma   90.00
#
_symmetry.space_group_name_H-M   'P 1'
#
loop_
_entity.id
_entity.type
_entity.pdbx_description
1 polymer ?
#
loop_
_entity_poly.entity_id
_entity_poly.type
_entity_poly.pdbx_seq_one_letter_code
_entity_poly.pdbx_strand_id
1 'polypeptide(L)' 'MERRACGRIRDLHVVCSDDLIILQGRSRTYHAKQLAQEAVFDLTGGHPALANQIIVC' A
#
# COMPACT_ATOMS: atom_id res chain seq x y z
N MET A 1 -17.12 9.52 -3.26
CA MET A 1 -17.60 8.86 -2.04
C MET A 1 -16.40 8.45 -1.21
N GLU A 2 -16.03 9.24 -0.20
CA GLU A 2 -14.88 8.92 0.66
C GLU A 2 -15.30 7.89 1.72
N ARG A 3 -15.22 6.60 1.38
CA ARG A 3 -15.14 5.56 2.39
C ARG A 3 -13.77 5.72 3.05
N ARG A 4 -13.72 6.36 4.21
CA ARG A 4 -12.50 6.39 5.05
C ARG A 4 -11.93 4.99 5.08
N ALA A 5 -10.73 4.82 4.51
CA ALA A 5 -10.01 3.55 4.50
C ALA A 5 -9.94 3.02 5.94
N CYS A 6 -10.72 1.98 6.24
CA CYS A 6 -10.80 1.44 7.58
C CYS A 6 -9.66 0.45 7.77
N GLY A 7 -8.54 0.96 8.28
CA GLY A 7 -7.35 0.16 8.52
C GLY A 7 -6.15 1.06 8.76
N ARG A 8 -5.48 0.90 9.90
CA ARG A 8 -4.24 1.63 10.20
C ARG A 8 -3.05 0.77 9.83
N ILE A 9 -2.21 1.28 8.94
CA ILE A 9 -0.86 0.76 8.74
C ILE A 9 0.07 1.53 9.67
N ARG A 10 0.76 0.80 10.56
CA ARG A 10 1.79 1.34 11.45
C ARG A 10 3.15 1.22 10.76
N ASP A 11 4.04 2.15 11.07
CA ASP A 11 5.40 2.16 10.53
C ASP A 11 5.40 2.11 9.00
N LEU A 12 4.44 2.83 8.37
CA LEU A 12 4.29 2.87 6.92
C LEU A 12 5.50 3.56 6.32
N HIS A 13 6.26 2.82 5.53
CA HIS A 13 7.40 3.32 4.78
C HIS A 13 7.20 3.01 3.31
N VAL A 14 7.43 4.02 2.46
CA VAL A 14 7.26 3.93 1.02
C VAL A 14 8.60 4.24 0.37
N VAL A 15 9.11 3.29 -0.39
CA VAL A 15 10.33 3.48 -1.21
C VAL A 15 9.89 3.56 -2.65
N CYS A 16 10.20 4.68 -3.30
CA CYS A 16 9.93 4.89 -4.72
C CYS A 16 11.25 4.96 -5.48
N SER A 17 11.38 4.12 -6.49
CA SER A 17 12.40 4.18 -7.54
C SER A 17 11.69 4.28 -8.89
N ASP A 18 12.44 4.60 -9.96
CA ASP A 18 11.86 4.80 -11.30
C ASP A 18 10.98 3.63 -11.77
N ASP A 19 11.38 2.39 -11.45
CA ASP A 19 10.70 1.17 -11.90
C ASP A 19 9.97 0.38 -10.80
N LEU A 20 10.06 0.80 -9.54
CA LEU A 20 9.54 0.03 -8.41
C LEU A 20 9.04 0.91 -7.27
N ILE A 21 7.85 0.60 -6.77
CA ILE A 21 7.31 1.12 -5.52
C ILE A 21 7.24 -0.03 -4.51
N ILE A 22 7.81 0.18 -3.33
CA ILE A 22 7.76 -0.78 -2.23
C ILE A 22 6.97 -0.17 -1.06
N LEU A 23 5.87 -0.83 -0.71
CA LEU A 23 5.06 -0.51 0.47
C LEU A 23 5.47 -1.41 1.64
N GLN A 24 6.00 -0.83 2.71
CA GLN A 24 6.40 -1.54 3.92
C GLN A 24 5.60 -1.03 5.12
N GLY A 25 5.35 -1.91 6.08
CA GLY A 25 4.68 -1.55 7.32
C GLY A 25 3.94 -2.73 7.93
N ARG A 26 3.13 -2.45 8.95
CA ARG A 26 2.37 -3.47 9.67
C ARG A 26 0.91 -3.07 9.77
N SER A 27 0.01 -3.98 9.42
CA SER A 27 -1.43 -3.79 9.54
C SER A 27 -2.02 -4.88 10.43
N ARG A 28 -3.19 -4.58 11.02
CA ARG A 28 -4.02 -5.57 11.71
C ARG A 28 -5.01 -6.27 10.79
N THR A 29 -5.13 -5.81 9.55
CA THR A 29 -6.09 -6.33 8.58
C THR A 29 -5.47 -6.45 7.21
N TYR A 30 -5.85 -7.52 6.51
CA TYR A 30 -5.60 -7.66 5.07
C TYR A 30 -6.25 -6.54 4.26
N HIS A 31 -7.38 -6.02 4.73
CA HIS A 31 -8.08 -4.92 4.07
C HIS A 31 -7.20 -3.67 3.91
N ALA A 32 -6.46 -3.27 4.95
CA ALA A 32 -5.57 -2.10 4.83
C ALA A 32 -4.42 -2.36 3.85
N LYS A 33 -3.90 -3.60 3.80
CA LYS A 33 -2.87 -4.01 2.85
C LYS A 33 -3.38 -3.91 1.40
N GLN A 34 -4.60 -4.37 1.14
CA GLN A 34 -5.24 -4.29 -0.18
C GLN A 34 -5.51 -2.85 -0.59
N LEU A 35 -6.06 -2.03 0.31
CA LEU A 35 -6.33 -0.62 0.05
C LEU A 35 -5.06 0.18 -0.29
N ALA A 36 -3.96 -0.07 0.42
CA ALA A 36 -2.69 0.60 0.10
C ALA A 36 -2.17 0.21 -1.28
N GLN A 37 -2.35 -1.05 -1.68
CA GLN A 37 -1.96 -1.51 -3.01
C GLN A 37 -2.84 -0.97 -4.13
N GLU A 38 -4.16 -0.96 -3.93
CA GLU A 38 -5.12 -0.36 -4.87
C GLU A 38 -4.85 1.13 -5.04
N ALA A 39 -4.62 1.87 -3.95
CA ALA A 39 -4.31 3.29 -4.02
C ALA A 39 -3.04 3.59 -4.83
N VAL A 40 -1.98 2.78 -4.69
CA VAL A 40 -0.77 2.93 -5.51
C VAL A 40 -1.07 2.58 -6.96
N PHE A 41 -1.77 1.48 -7.21
CA PHE A 41 -2.12 1.07 -8.57
C PHE A 41 -2.95 2.13 -9.32
N ASP A 42 -3.92 2.74 -8.65
CA ASP A 42 -4.75 3.82 -9.19
C ASP A 42 -3.95 5.08 -9.49
N LEU A 43 -2.99 5.44 -8.62
CA LEU A 43 -2.12 6.60 -8.82
C LEU A 43 -1.14 6.42 -9.97
N THR A 44 -0.67 5.18 -10.19
CA THR A 44 0.40 4.89 -11.13
C THR A 44 -0.08 4.31 -12.46
N GLY A 45 -1.38 4.01 -12.59
CA GLY A 45 -1.90 3.31 -13.77
C GLY A 45 -1.26 1.94 -13.97
N GLY A 46 -0.85 1.30 -12.88
CA GLY A 46 -0.17 0.00 -12.87
C GLY A 46 1.34 0.02 -13.16
N HIS A 47 1.97 1.19 -13.29
CA HIS A 47 3.42 1.32 -13.50
C HIS A 47 3.99 2.49 -12.69
N PRO A 48 4.97 2.29 -11.80
CA PRO A 48 5.96 1.21 -11.84
C PRO A 48 5.51 -0.08 -11.15
N ALA A 49 6.34 -1.13 -11.18
CA ALA A 49 6.05 -2.37 -10.49
C ALA A 49 5.80 -2.12 -8.99
N LEU A 50 4.88 -2.87 -8.38
CA LEU A 50 4.48 -2.68 -6.98
C LEU A 50 4.83 -3.90 -6.14
N ALA A 51 5.64 -3.70 -5.11
CA ALA A 51 5.93 -4.69 -4.08
C ALA A 51 5.24 -4.33 -2.77
N ASN A 52 4.20 -5.08 -2.39
CA ASN A 52 3.46 -4.86 -1.15
C ASN A 52 3.98 -5.76 -0.01
N GLN A 53 4.94 -5.22 0.73
CA GLN A 53 5.59 -5.82 1.90
C GLN A 53 4.92 -5.45 3.22
N ILE A 54 3.69 -4.92 3.21
CA ILE A 54 2.92 -4.73 4.45
C ILE A 54 2.61 -6.11 5.05
N ILE A 55 3.00 -6.31 6.29
CA ILE A 55 2.75 -7.54 7.04
C ILE A 55 1.44 -7.40 7.79
N VAL A 56 0.61 -8.43 7.76
CA VAL A 56 -0.60 -8.52 8.59
C VAL A 56 -0.26 -9.32 9.83
N CYS A 57 -0.50 -8.75 11.01
CA CYS A 57 -0.27 -9.37 12.33
C CYS A 57 -1.58 -9.53 13.10
#